data_AF-A0A1Q7HNN8-F1
#
_entry.id   AF-A0A1Q7HNN8-F1
#
_cell.length_a   1.000
_cell.length_b   1.000
_cell.length_c   1.000
_cell.angle_alpha   90.00
_cell.angle_beta   90.00
_cell.angle_gamma   90.00
#
_symmetry.space_group_name_H-M   'P 1'
#
loop_
_entity.id
_entity.type
_entity.pdbx_description
1 polymer ?
#
loop_
_entity_poly.entity_id
_entity_poly.type
_entity_poly.pdbx_seq_one_letter_code
_entity_poly.pdbx_strand_id
1 'polypeptide(L)'
;MLRHRLGGNVARVFLRSVDAGRYERIVLTSLFSRAIEIEARYASLDLGIVDASVMAIAEAEDAPILTFDFEAFRAAPPTRGGAWRLVVSEAEYRRSRR
;
A
#
# COMPACT_ATOMS: atom_id res chain seq x y z
N MET A 1 2.17 -12.78 2.70
CA MET A 1 1.35 -12.50 3.91
C MET A 1 0.01 -13.23 3.97
N LEU A 2 -0.90 -13.10 3.00
CA LEU A 2 -2.28 -13.61 3.10
C LEU A 2 -2.38 -15.12 3.36
N ARG A 3 -1.65 -15.94 2.59
CA ARG A 3 -1.61 -17.42 2.75
C ARG A 3 -1.11 -17.86 4.12
N HIS A 4 -0.10 -17.17 4.63
CA HIS A 4 0.49 -17.46 5.95
C HIS A 4 -0.45 -17.07 7.09
N ARG A 5 -1.22 -15.98 6.94
CA ARG A 5 -2.10 -15.48 8.01
C ARG A 5 -3.50 -16.10 8.03
N LEU A 6 -4.06 -16.43 6.86
CA LEU A 6 -5.46 -16.87 6.71
C LEU A 6 -5.61 -18.26 6.06
N GLY A 7 -4.50 -18.93 5.78
CA GLY A 7 -4.49 -20.25 5.15
C GLY A 7 -4.69 -20.23 3.63
N GLY A 8 -4.39 -21.36 3.00
CA GLY A 8 -4.36 -21.49 1.54
C GLY A 8 -5.72 -21.41 0.84
N ASN A 9 -6.81 -21.73 1.54
CA ASN A 9 -8.15 -21.68 0.96
C ASN A 9 -8.66 -20.24 0.87
N VAL A 10 -8.52 -19.46 1.94
CA VAL A 10 -8.89 -18.03 1.94
C VAL A 10 -8.07 -17.26 0.91
N ALA A 11 -6.77 -17.54 0.81
CA ALA A 11 -5.93 -16.90 -0.20
C ALA A 11 -6.39 -17.18 -1.64
N ARG A 12 -6.86 -18.41 -1.93
CA ARG A 12 -7.42 -18.75 -3.24
C ARG A 12 -8.76 -18.07 -3.51
N VAL A 13 -9.63 -17.96 -2.51
CA VAL A 13 -10.90 -17.22 -2.63
C VAL A 13 -10.63 -15.76 -2.94
N PHE A 14 -9.69 -15.13 -2.24
CA PHE A 14 -9.30 -13.74 -2.49
C PHE A 14 -8.80 -13.54 -3.93
N LEU A 15 -7.89 -14.38 -4.42
CA LEU A 15 -7.38 -14.26 -5.79
C LEU A 15 -8.50 -14.39 -6.84
N ARG A 16 -9.46 -15.31 -6.65
CA ARG A 16 -10.64 -15.40 -7.53
C ARG A 16 -11.50 -14.14 -7.49
N SER A 17 -11.60 -13.47 -6.34
CA SER A 17 -12.34 -12.22 -6.23
C SER A 17 -11.66 -11.06 -6.98
N VAL A 18 -10.32 -11.05 -7.01
CA VAL A 18 -9.54 -10.10 -7.81
C VAL A 18 -9.72 -10.36 -9.30
N ASP A 19 -9.71 -11.63 -9.72
CA ASP A 19 -9.93 -12.00 -11.12
C ASP A 19 -11.36 -11.68 -11.60
N ALA A 20 -12.35 -11.84 -10.73
CA ALA A 20 -13.74 -11.51 -11.00
C ALA A 20 -14.04 -10.00 -11.11
N GLY A 21 -13.03 -9.14 -11.17
CA GLY A 21 -13.19 -7.69 -11.40
C GLY A 21 -13.77 -6.92 -10.20
N ARG A 22 -13.72 -7.46 -8.98
CA ARG A 22 -14.17 -6.74 -7.78
C ARG A 22 -13.23 -5.59 -7.36
N TYR A 23 -12.05 -5.55 -7.96
CA TYR A 23 -11.03 -4.52 -7.74
C TYR A 23 -10.55 -4.01 -9.08
N GLU A 24 -10.37 -2.70 -9.17
CA GLU A 24 -9.63 -2.10 -10.27
C GLU A 24 -8.16 -2.52 -10.18
N ARG A 25 -7.57 -2.89 -11.32
CA ARG A 25 -6.17 -3.30 -11.41
C ARG A 25 -5.40 -2.23 -12.16
N ILE A 26 -4.45 -1.63 -11.47
CA ILE A 26 -3.57 -0.62 -12.05
C ILE A 26 -2.32 -1.32 -12.57
N VAL A 27 -1.99 -1.07 -13.84
CA VAL A 27 -0.70 -1.45 -14.42
C VAL A 27 0.26 -0.29 -14.21
N LEU A 28 1.35 -0.54 -13.51
CA LEU A 28 2.23 0.51 -13.00
C LEU A 28 3.13 1.17 -14.07
N THR A 29 3.00 0.84 -15.35
CA THR A 29 3.98 1.17 -16.40
C THR A 29 4.42 2.63 -16.40
N SER A 30 3.49 3.59 -16.46
CA SER A 30 3.83 5.03 -16.46
C SER A 30 4.29 5.56 -15.11
N LEU A 31 3.91 4.88 -14.01
CA LEU A 31 4.23 5.28 -12.65
C LEU A 31 5.48 4.58 -12.09
N PHE A 32 6.07 3.65 -12.83
CA PHE A 32 7.19 2.86 -12.34
C PHE A 32 8.44 3.71 -12.08
N SER A 33 8.75 4.65 -12.98
CA SER A 33 9.81 5.64 -12.76
C SER A 33 9.57 6.46 -11.50
N ARG A 34 8.31 6.83 -11.24
CA ARG A 34 7.94 7.55 -10.02
C ARG A 34 8.12 6.70 -8.76
N ALA A 35 7.79 5.42 -8.81
CA ALA A 35 8.04 4.49 -7.72
C ALA A 35 9.54 4.36 -7.43
N ILE A 36 10.39 4.30 -8.46
CA ILE A 36 11.86 4.28 -8.29
C ILE A 36 12.35 5.57 -7.61
N GLU A 37 11.84 6.73 -8.00
CA GLU A 37 12.20 8.00 -7.35
C GLU A 37 11.83 8.04 -5.87
N ILE A 38 10.65 7.52 -5.51
CA ILE A 38 10.20 7.44 -4.11
C ILE A 38 11.08 6.46 -3.33
N GLU A 39 11.35 5.28 -3.88
CA GLU A 39 12.21 4.27 -3.26
C GLU A 39 13.62 4.85 -3.01
N ALA A 40 14.23 5.47 -4.02
CA ALA A 40 15.54 6.09 -3.90
C ALA A 40 15.57 7.23 -2.88
N ARG A 41 14.52 8.05 -2.82
CA ARG A 41 14.40 9.16 -1.85
C ARG A 41 14.39 8.65 -0.41
N TYR A 42 13.78 7.49 -0.18
CA TYR A 42 13.58 6.90 1.14
C TYR A 42 14.41 5.60 1.31
N ALA A 43 15.53 5.48 0.61
CA ALA A 43 16.34 4.27 0.58
C ALA A 43 16.80 3.78 1.97
N SER A 44 16.96 4.70 2.93
CA SER A 44 17.32 4.35 4.32
C SER A 44 16.19 3.68 5.11
N LEU A 45 14.95 3.72 4.62
CA LEU A 45 13.77 3.16 5.27
C LEU A 45 13.43 1.74 4.78
N ASP A 46 14.15 1.23 3.78
CA ASP A 46 13.93 -0.11 3.19
C ASP A 46 12.46 -0.38 2.80
N LEU A 47 11.76 0.64 2.25
CA LEU A 47 10.36 0.53 1.82
C LEU A 47 10.17 -0.57 0.76
N GLY A 48 11.17 -0.74 -0.10
CA GLY A 48 11.10 -1.57 -1.28
C GLY A 48 10.16 -1.03 -2.37
N ILE A 49 10.23 -1.64 -3.55
CA ILE A 49 9.51 -1.15 -4.74
C ILE A 49 7.99 -1.27 -4.59
N VAL A 50 7.47 -2.21 -3.79
CA VAL A 50 6.02 -2.43 -3.65
C VAL A 50 5.36 -1.27 -2.91
N ASP A 51 5.91 -0.83 -1.79
CA ASP A 51 5.35 0.30 -1.04
C ASP A 51 5.52 1.61 -1.82
N ALA A 52 6.69 1.80 -2.45
CA ALA A 52 6.91 2.94 -3.32
C ALA A 52 5.95 2.98 -4.53
N SER A 53 5.55 1.82 -5.06
CA SER A 53 4.53 1.71 -6.11
C SER A 53 3.15 2.15 -5.62
N VAL A 54 2.75 1.73 -4.42
CA VAL A 54 1.49 2.15 -3.79
C VAL A 54 1.48 3.65 -3.55
N MET A 55 2.59 4.23 -3.08
CA MET A 55 2.74 5.67 -2.91
C MET A 55 2.65 6.43 -4.24
N ALA A 56 3.31 5.94 -5.29
CA ALA A 56 3.23 6.55 -6.63
C ALA A 56 1.81 6.55 -7.19
N ILE A 57 1.07 5.44 -7.04
CA ILE A 57 -0.34 5.34 -7.40
C ILE A 57 -1.18 6.33 -6.59
N ALA A 58 -0.98 6.38 -5.27
CA ALA A 58 -1.75 7.26 -4.40
C ALA A 58 -1.50 8.75 -4.68
N GLU A 59 -0.28 9.14 -5.08
CA GLU A 59 0.01 10.50 -5.56
C GLU A 59 -0.70 10.79 -6.88
N ALA A 60 -0.67 9.87 -7.85
CA ALA A 60 -1.23 10.07 -9.18
C ALA A 60 -2.76 10.14 -9.19
N GLU A 61 -3.41 9.28 -8.40
CA GLU A 61 -4.87 9.15 -8.36
C GLU A 61 -5.52 10.05 -7.29
N ASP A 62 -4.72 10.78 -6.50
CA ASP A 62 -5.15 11.42 -5.24
C ASP A 62 -6.10 10.49 -4.45
N ALA A 63 -5.61 9.29 -4.16
CA ALA A 63 -6.39 8.23 -3.52
C ALA A 63 -5.93 7.96 -2.08
N PRO A 64 -6.85 7.57 -1.17
CA PRO A 64 -6.47 7.10 0.14
C PRO A 64 -5.82 5.70 0.07
N ILE A 65 -4.93 5.41 1.01
CA ILE A 65 -4.18 4.16 1.08
C ILE A 65 -4.80 3.24 2.13
N LEU A 66 -5.12 2.02 1.73
CA LEU A 66 -5.47 0.94 2.64
C LEU A 66 -4.21 0.16 3.00
N THR A 67 -3.66 0.41 4.19
CA THR A 67 -2.51 -0.32 4.73
C THR A 67 -2.67 -0.53 6.23
N PHE A 68 -1.97 -1.55 6.74
CA PHE A 68 -1.76 -1.75 8.18
C PHE A 68 -0.31 -1.49 8.58
N ASP A 69 0.56 -1.16 7.61
CA ASP A 69 1.91 -0.68 7.87
C ASP A 69 1.88 0.85 8.03
N PHE A 70 1.51 1.28 9.23
CA PHE A 70 1.42 2.70 9.54
C PHE A 70 2.81 3.35 9.67
N GLU A 71 3.82 2.58 10.03
CA GLU A 71 5.16 3.09 10.29
C GLU A 71 5.86 3.48 8.99
N ALA A 72 5.88 2.58 7.99
CA ALA A 72 6.50 2.83 6.70
C ALA A 72 5.91 4.08 6.02
N PHE A 73 4.58 4.16 5.96
CA PHE A 73 3.89 5.27 5.29
C PHE A 73 4.01 6.59 6.05
N ARG A 74 4.12 6.56 7.38
CA ARG A 74 4.38 7.78 8.16
C ARG A 74 5.83 8.28 8.00
N ALA A 75 6.79 7.35 7.89
CA ALA A 75 8.20 7.68 7.74
C ALA A 75 8.54 8.24 6.34
N ALA A 76 7.73 7.90 5.33
CA ALA A 76 7.86 8.36 3.95
C ALA A 76 6.66 9.22 3.52
N PRO A 77 6.59 10.51 3.90
CA PRO A 77 5.44 11.37 3.60
C PRO A 77 5.30 11.70 2.09
N PRO A 78 4.10 12.11 1.63
CA PRO A 78 3.89 12.51 0.23
C PRO A 78 4.81 13.66 -0.18
N THR A 79 5.16 13.73 -1.47
CA THR A 79 6.04 14.79 -1.99
C THR A 79 5.46 16.19 -1.87
N ARG A 80 4.13 16.29 -1.93
CA ARG A 80 3.37 17.53 -1.71
C ARG A 80 3.33 17.99 -0.25
N GLY A 81 3.98 17.26 0.66
CA GLY A 81 3.92 17.49 2.11
C GLY A 81 2.68 16.90 2.77
N GLY A 82 2.62 16.98 4.10
CA GLY A 82 1.54 16.42 4.91
C GLY A 82 1.69 14.92 5.18
N ALA A 83 0.55 14.23 5.35
CA ALA A 83 0.49 12.80 5.63
C ALA A 83 -0.40 12.09 4.60
N TRP A 84 -0.17 10.80 4.40
CA TRP A 84 -1.06 9.98 3.58
C TRP A 84 -2.45 9.90 4.19
N ARG A 85 -3.48 9.96 3.35
CA ARG A 85 -4.85 9.66 3.76
C ARG A 85 -4.97 8.14 3.90
N LEU A 86 -5.09 7.65 5.12
CA LEU A 86 -5.24 6.22 5.39
C LEU A 86 -6.71 5.86 5.55
N VAL A 87 -7.12 4.76 4.91
CA VAL A 87 -8.50 4.25 5.01
C VAL A 87 -8.80 3.69 6.41
N VAL A 88 -7.79 3.13 7.07
CA VAL A 88 -7.91 2.55 8.41
C VAL A 88 -7.26 3.49 9.43
N SER A 89 -7.96 3.73 10.54
CA SER A 89 -7.39 4.42 11.69
C SER A 89 -6.41 3.52 12.44
N GLU A 90 -5.17 3.98 12.60
CA GLU A 90 -4.15 3.27 13.38
C GLU A 90 -4.59 3.04 14.83
N ALA A 91 -5.23 4.03 15.44
CA ALA A 91 -5.71 3.94 16.82
C ALA A 91 -6.80 2.89 16.98
N GLU A 92 -7.74 2.82 16.04
CA GLU A 92 -8.80 1.81 16.04
C GLU A 92 -8.24 0.41 15.80
N TYR A 93 -7.33 0.27 14.83
CA TYR A 93 -6.66 -1.00 14.55
C TYR A 93 -5.87 -1.51 15.76
N ARG A 94 -5.12 -0.66 16.45
CA ARG A 94 -4.38 -1.04 17.67
C ARG A 94 -5.32 -1.47 18.81
N ARG A 95 -6.50 -0.85 18.95
CA ARG A 95 -7.50 -1.25 19.94
C ARG A 95 -8.11 -2.62 19.63
N SER A 96 -8.39 -2.93 18.36
CA SER A 96 -9.00 -4.21 17.97
C SER A 96 -8.05 -5.42 18.05
N ARG A 97 -6.75 -5.20 18.31
CA ARG A 97 -5.73 -6.25 18.44
C ARG A 97 -5.37 -6.58 19.91
N ARG A 98 -5.92 -5.85 20.87
CA ARG A 98 -5.80 -6.14 22.31
C ARG A 98 -6.94 -7.05 22.74
#